data_AF-A0A1Q8ZZI2-F1
#
_entry.id   AF-A0A1Q8ZZI2-F1
#
_cell.length_a   1.000
_cell.length_b   1.000
_cell.length_c   1.000
_cell.angle_alpha   90.00
_cell.angle_beta   90.00
_cell.angle_gamma   90.00
#
_symmetry.space_group_name_H-M   'P 1'
#
loop_
_entity.id
_entity.type
_entity.pdbx_description
1 polymer ?
#
loop_
_entity_poly.entity_id
_entity_poly.type
_entity_poly.pdbx_seq_one_letter_code
_entity_poly.pdbx_strand_id
1 'polypeptide(L)'
;MVLASDPSPSPRILESRGKGILGLVLAVVILLVGYRITLPGLDERLVSGLPSDSSTALARVSVLALGTAPVVSAFGHFEILRLIVFRFAAGRRWAAESRLFAILPIVFALVVAGMQAQGVGLAIASLGSDLGDLFVPVTVLCLVGGTALLLGFINRQARRRIDGLWLLLAASFLLVLPQKMSVYLELMLSGAFTLQTLAIALAPLVLAVALTVFTVRALAGNIAANGVRAPLQLLIWPMLLSQLVLRYIFPLLTTASPEVARIFLPGSLFGATSLILAVCSVPLVTLFTLIYARDLSSNTQDTDTPVLSSAVILMVIVLQILVLSGLNSLLPLANLPVDLDWLGLVITTAVLMVASGLATSRKP
;
A
#
# COMPACT_ATOMS: atom_id res chain seq x y z
N MET A 1 0.41 36.06 -37.06
CA MET A 1 0.43 34.70 -36.45
C MET A 1 1.86 34.39 -36.09
N VAL A 2 2.27 34.70 -34.85
CA VAL A 2 3.60 34.36 -34.34
C VAL A 2 3.49 32.99 -33.70
N LEU A 3 4.11 31.97 -34.30
CA LEU A 3 4.27 30.66 -33.70
C LEU A 3 5.14 30.85 -32.46
N ALA A 4 4.52 30.95 -31.29
CA ALA A 4 5.23 30.96 -30.02
C ALA A 4 6.00 29.63 -29.91
N SER A 5 7.32 29.72 -30.01
CA SER A 5 8.21 28.59 -29.81
C SER A 5 8.01 28.09 -28.37
N ASP A 6 7.47 26.88 -28.23
CA ASP A 6 7.26 26.22 -26.94
C ASP A 6 8.58 26.24 -26.15
N PRO A 7 8.64 26.85 -24.96
CA PRO A 7 9.86 26.91 -24.19
C PRO A 7 10.29 25.49 -23.81
N SER A 8 11.47 25.09 -24.29
CA SER A 8 12.05 23.79 -23.97
C SER A 8 12.08 23.57 -22.44
N PRO A 9 11.70 22.39 -21.94
CA PRO A 9 11.59 22.14 -20.51
C PRO A 9 12.94 22.37 -19.83
N SER A 10 12.94 23.17 -18.75
CA SER A 10 14.17 23.47 -18.02
C SER A 10 14.90 22.18 -17.57
N PRO A 11 16.24 22.13 -17.66
CA PRO A 11 17.03 20.92 -17.39
C PRO A 11 16.82 20.34 -15.98
N ARG A 12 16.42 21.17 -15.00
CA ARG A 12 16.11 20.75 -13.63
C ARG A 12 14.91 19.80 -13.54
N ILE A 13 13.94 19.90 -14.45
CA ILE A 13 12.75 19.03 -14.44
C ILE A 13 13.11 17.62 -14.89
N LEU A 14 13.94 17.49 -15.94
CA LEU A 14 14.38 16.20 -16.47
C LEU A 14 15.22 15.43 -15.44
N GLU A 15 16.12 16.11 -14.73
CA GLU A 15 16.94 15.51 -13.67
C GLU A 15 16.07 14.97 -12.52
N SER A 16 14.96 15.65 -12.20
CA SER A 16 14.05 15.23 -11.12
C SER A 16 13.24 13.98 -11.48
N ARG A 17 12.84 13.82 -12.76
CA ARG A 17 12.10 12.65 -13.26
C ARG A 17 12.96 11.39 -13.23
N GLY A 18 14.21 11.50 -13.67
CA GLY A 18 15.16 10.39 -13.66
C GLY A 18 15.40 9.82 -12.24
N LYS A 19 15.47 10.69 -11.22
CA LYS A 19 15.68 10.26 -9.83
C LYS A 19 14.51 9.46 -9.25
N GLY A 20 13.27 9.75 -9.63
CA GLY A 20 12.10 9.00 -9.15
C GLY A 20 12.07 7.58 -9.70
N ILE A 21 12.19 7.45 -11.03
CA ILE A 21 12.20 6.17 -11.73
C ILE A 21 13.40 5.32 -11.29
N LEU A 22 14.60 5.90 -11.18
CA LEU A 22 15.77 5.19 -10.69
C LEU A 22 15.57 4.67 -9.25
N GLY A 23 14.90 5.45 -8.40
CA GLY A 23 14.54 5.01 -7.04
C GLY A 23 13.60 3.80 -7.05
N LEU A 24 12.59 3.81 -7.93
CA LEU A 24 11.67 2.69 -8.09
C LEU A 24 12.38 1.44 -8.62
N VAL A 25 13.20 1.56 -9.66
CA VAL A 25 13.98 0.45 -10.23
C VAL A 25 14.90 -0.15 -9.16
N LEU A 26 15.59 0.70 -8.39
CA LEU A 26 16.44 0.24 -7.29
C LEU A 26 15.64 -0.51 -6.21
N ALA A 27 14.45 -0.03 -5.85
CA ALA A 27 13.56 -0.73 -4.92
C ALA A 27 13.17 -2.12 -5.44
N VAL A 28 12.77 -2.21 -6.71
CA VAL A 28 12.41 -3.46 -7.38
C VAL A 28 13.58 -4.44 -7.38
N VAL A 29 14.80 -3.98 -7.69
CA VAL A 29 16.00 -4.84 -7.67
C VAL A 29 16.31 -5.34 -6.27
N ILE A 30 16.29 -4.47 -5.25
CA ILE A 30 16.53 -4.85 -3.86
C ILE A 30 15.53 -5.91 -3.40
N LEU A 31 14.25 -5.69 -3.68
CA LEU A 31 13.19 -6.65 -3.32
C LEU A 31 13.36 -7.97 -4.09
N LEU A 32 13.65 -7.93 -5.39
CA LEU A 32 13.85 -9.12 -6.21
C LEU A 32 15.03 -9.96 -5.72
N VAL A 33 16.16 -9.33 -5.39
CA VAL A 33 17.33 -10.01 -4.83
C VAL A 33 16.99 -10.56 -3.45
N GLY A 34 16.38 -9.76 -2.57
CA GLY A 34 16.01 -10.19 -1.23
C GLY A 34 15.07 -11.40 -1.23
N TYR A 35 14.04 -11.41 -2.09
CA TYR A 35 13.12 -12.54 -2.27
C TYR A 35 13.77 -13.82 -2.81
N ARG A 36 15.01 -13.75 -3.31
CA ARG A 36 15.78 -14.91 -3.78
C ARG A 36 16.74 -15.46 -2.72
N ILE A 37 16.98 -14.73 -1.63
CA ILE A 37 17.79 -15.21 -0.52
C ILE A 37 16.88 -16.04 0.39
N THR A 38 17.10 -17.35 0.42
CA THR A 38 16.38 -18.30 1.27
C THR A 38 16.77 -18.12 2.75
N LEU A 39 15.85 -18.47 3.65
CA LEU A 39 16.19 -18.53 5.06
C LEU A 39 17.19 -19.67 5.32
N PRO A 40 18.22 -19.45 6.16
CA PRO A 40 19.20 -20.48 6.49
C PRO A 40 18.55 -21.63 7.25
N GLY A 41 18.98 -22.85 6.97
CA GLY A 41 18.48 -24.07 7.63
C GLY A 41 17.22 -24.68 7.01
N LEU A 42 16.63 -24.06 5.99
CA LEU A 42 15.53 -24.66 5.24
C LEU A 42 16.01 -25.52 4.08
N ASP A 43 15.56 -26.77 4.05
CA ASP A 43 15.67 -27.64 2.89
C ASP A 43 14.70 -27.19 1.80
N GLU A 44 15.16 -27.14 0.54
CA GLU A 44 14.34 -26.83 -0.64
C GLU A 44 13.13 -27.77 -0.75
N ARG A 45 13.25 -29.00 -0.24
CA ARG A 45 12.15 -29.97 -0.19
C ARG A 45 10.99 -29.50 0.69
N LEU A 46 11.27 -28.94 1.86
CA LEU A 46 10.24 -28.40 2.75
C LEU A 46 9.54 -27.20 2.11
N VAL A 47 10.30 -26.36 1.39
CA VAL A 47 9.75 -25.22 0.64
C VAL A 47 8.82 -25.68 -0.47
N SER A 48 9.14 -26.77 -1.18
CA SER A 48 8.29 -27.33 -2.24
C SER A 48 6.98 -27.95 -1.73
N GLY A 49 6.92 -28.33 -0.45
CA GLY A 49 5.73 -28.88 0.19
C GLY A 49 4.75 -27.85 0.75
N LEU A 50 5.14 -26.57 0.79
CA LEU A 50 4.25 -25.50 1.25
C LEU A 50 3.21 -25.17 0.17
N PRO A 51 1.94 -24.96 0.55
CA PRO A 51 0.90 -24.60 -0.40
C PRO A 51 1.28 -23.31 -1.15
N SER A 52 1.28 -23.39 -2.48
CA SER A 52 1.63 -22.31 -3.40
C SER A 52 0.66 -21.12 -3.38
N ASP A 53 -0.45 -21.24 -2.65
CA ASP A 53 -1.52 -20.24 -2.57
C ASP A 53 -1.15 -19.01 -1.74
N SER A 54 -0.05 -19.08 -0.98
CA SER A 54 0.43 -17.94 -0.21
C SER A 54 1.19 -16.95 -1.11
N SER A 55 0.97 -15.65 -0.89
CA SER A 55 1.63 -14.56 -1.63
C SER A 55 3.13 -14.83 -1.88
N THR A 56 3.67 -14.35 -3.01
CA THR A 56 5.05 -14.62 -3.51
C THR A 56 6.20 -14.60 -2.48
N ALA A 57 6.05 -13.85 -1.38
CA ALA A 57 7.01 -13.74 -0.27
C ALA A 57 6.90 -14.88 0.76
N LEU A 58 5.72 -15.48 0.94
CA LEU A 58 5.50 -16.69 1.74
C LEU A 58 5.70 -17.95 0.90
N ALA A 59 5.34 -17.93 -0.38
CA ALA A 59 5.63 -19.01 -1.32
C ALA A 59 7.14 -19.22 -1.54
N ARG A 60 7.97 -18.27 -1.11
CA ARG A 60 9.43 -18.38 -1.09
C ARG A 60 9.91 -17.97 0.27
N VAL A 61 10.10 -18.94 1.16
CA VAL A 61 10.60 -18.73 2.52
C VAL A 61 11.97 -18.02 2.46
N SER A 62 11.92 -16.69 2.56
CA SER A 62 13.01 -15.77 2.21
C SER A 62 13.30 -14.80 3.34
N VAL A 63 14.49 -14.19 3.33
CA VAL A 63 14.87 -13.08 4.23
C VAL A 63 13.89 -11.90 4.16
N LEU A 64 13.17 -11.72 3.04
CA LEU A 64 12.10 -10.73 2.90
C LEU A 64 10.68 -11.33 3.00
N ALA A 65 10.49 -12.50 3.62
CA ALA A 65 9.18 -13.16 3.66
C ALA A 65 8.06 -12.30 4.30
N LEU A 66 8.40 -11.41 5.25
CA LEU A 66 7.44 -10.47 5.85
C LEU A 66 7.03 -9.33 4.88
N GLY A 67 7.78 -9.13 3.81
CA GLY A 67 7.58 -8.05 2.83
C GLY A 67 7.58 -6.68 3.48
N THR A 68 6.62 -5.84 3.06
CA THR A 68 6.44 -4.48 3.59
C THR A 68 5.45 -4.39 4.74
N ALA A 69 4.83 -5.51 5.14
CA ALA A 69 3.74 -5.50 6.12
C ALA A 69 4.13 -4.93 7.50
N PRO A 70 5.29 -5.28 8.10
CA PRO A 70 5.70 -4.68 9.38
C PRO A 70 5.87 -3.16 9.28
N VAL A 71 6.43 -2.70 8.16
CA VAL A 71 6.66 -1.28 7.88
C VAL A 71 5.34 -0.54 7.72
N VAL A 72 4.44 -1.03 6.86
CA VAL A 72 3.13 -0.40 6.63
C VAL A 72 2.32 -0.35 7.91
N SER A 73 2.32 -1.45 8.66
CA SER A 73 1.63 -1.51 9.95
C SER A 73 2.18 -0.43 10.88
N ALA A 74 3.49 -0.39 11.11
CA ALA A 74 4.07 0.56 12.04
C ALA A 74 3.82 2.01 11.64
N PHE A 75 4.09 2.37 10.38
CA PHE A 75 3.84 3.71 9.89
C PHE A 75 2.36 4.08 9.96
N GLY A 76 1.44 3.15 9.67
CA GLY A 76 0.00 3.37 9.79
C GLY A 76 -0.47 3.61 11.22
N HIS A 77 0.06 2.88 12.21
CA HIS A 77 -0.27 3.12 13.62
C HIS A 77 0.24 4.48 14.08
N PHE A 78 1.47 4.84 13.72
CA PHE A 78 2.01 6.16 14.05
C PHE A 78 1.28 7.29 13.35
N GLU A 79 0.79 7.06 12.14
CA GLU A 79 -0.02 8.03 11.42
C GLU A 79 -1.39 8.21 12.08
N ILE A 80 -2.05 7.14 12.53
CA ILE A 80 -3.27 7.24 13.34
C ILE A 80 -2.98 7.99 14.65
N LEU A 81 -1.88 7.66 15.33
CA LEU A 81 -1.45 8.34 16.54
C LEU A 81 -1.22 9.84 16.29
N ARG A 82 -0.61 10.20 15.15
CA ARG A 82 -0.42 11.58 14.68
C ARG A 82 -1.76 12.30 14.56
N LEU A 83 -2.74 11.67 13.92
CA LEU A 83 -4.05 12.27 13.66
C LEU A 83 -4.92 12.41 14.92
N ILE A 84 -4.83 11.46 15.86
CA ILE A 84 -5.65 11.45 17.08
C ILE A 84 -4.99 12.27 18.20
N VAL A 85 -3.77 11.92 18.58
CA VAL A 85 -3.10 12.46 19.78
C VAL A 85 -2.43 13.80 19.49
N PHE A 86 -1.76 13.91 18.34
CA PHE A 86 -0.99 15.11 18.00
C PHE A 86 -1.81 16.16 17.23
N ARG A 87 -3.15 16.10 17.28
CA ARG A 87 -4.02 17.11 16.69
C ARG A 87 -3.86 18.51 17.33
N PHE A 88 -3.46 18.56 18.60
CA PHE A 88 -3.28 19.82 19.33
C PHE A 88 -1.98 20.54 18.92
N ALA A 89 -1.98 21.89 18.93
CA ALA A 89 -0.85 22.69 18.47
C ALA A 89 0.49 22.35 19.17
N ALA A 90 0.46 22.11 20.48
CA ALA A 90 1.63 21.68 21.24
C ALA A 90 2.15 20.30 20.80
N GLY A 91 1.24 19.37 20.53
CA GLY A 91 1.56 18.05 20.01
C GLY A 91 2.14 18.10 18.59
N ARG A 92 1.60 18.94 17.71
CA ARG A 92 2.12 19.14 16.35
C ARG A 92 3.53 19.70 16.35
N ARG A 93 3.81 20.71 17.17
CA ARG A 93 5.16 21.28 17.29
C ARG A 93 6.16 20.25 17.83
N TRP A 94 5.79 19.53 18.88
CA TRP A 94 6.64 18.47 19.41
C TRP A 94 6.91 17.38 18.38
N ALA A 95 5.89 16.89 17.68
CA ALA A 95 6.06 15.85 16.66
C ALA A 95 6.92 16.34 15.47
N ALA A 96 6.83 17.62 15.11
CA ALA A 96 7.63 18.22 14.04
C ALA A 96 9.12 18.40 14.43
N GLU A 97 9.40 18.77 15.68
CA GLU A 97 10.75 19.07 16.17
C GLU A 97 11.46 17.85 16.77
N SER A 98 10.71 16.84 17.20
CA SER A 98 11.24 15.69 17.93
C SER A 98 11.84 14.64 17.00
N ARG A 99 13.15 14.42 17.13
CA ARG A 99 13.85 13.28 16.51
C ARG A 99 13.27 11.93 16.94
N LEU A 100 12.72 11.85 18.16
CA LEU A 100 12.11 10.61 18.66
C LEU A 100 10.91 10.23 17.82
N PHE A 101 10.07 11.19 17.42
CA PHE A 101 8.89 10.90 16.60
C PHE A 101 9.25 10.34 15.21
N ALA A 102 10.41 10.72 14.67
CA ALA A 102 10.93 10.14 13.43
C ALA A 102 11.51 8.72 13.60
N ILE A 103 12.06 8.39 14.79
CA ILE A 103 12.70 7.10 15.07
C ILE A 103 11.69 6.05 15.54
N LEU A 104 10.66 6.46 16.27
CA LEU A 104 9.68 5.56 16.88
C LEU A 104 8.96 4.63 15.88
N PRO A 105 8.50 5.08 14.68
CA PRO A 105 7.92 4.18 13.68
C PRO A 105 8.89 3.11 13.20
N ILE A 106 10.20 3.43 13.14
CA ILE A 106 11.25 2.50 12.71
C ILE A 106 11.45 1.43 13.78
N VAL A 107 11.58 1.82 15.05
CA VAL A 107 11.72 0.89 16.17
C VAL A 107 10.49 -0.01 16.27
N PHE A 108 9.30 0.58 16.17
CA PHE A 108 8.05 -0.18 16.22
C PHE A 108 7.91 -1.15 15.04
N ALA A 109 8.33 -0.78 13.82
CA ALA A 109 8.36 -1.69 12.68
C ALA A 109 9.26 -2.90 12.93
N LEU A 110 10.41 -2.72 13.57
CA LEU A 110 11.33 -3.80 13.92
C LEU A 110 10.76 -4.71 15.01
N VAL A 111 10.08 -4.15 16.01
CA VAL A 111 9.38 -4.94 17.05
C VAL A 111 8.27 -5.78 16.43
N VAL A 112 7.42 -5.17 15.59
CA VAL A 112 6.36 -5.88 14.88
C VAL A 112 6.95 -6.97 13.97
N ALA A 113 8.05 -6.68 13.27
CA ALA A 113 8.75 -7.68 12.47
C ALA A 113 9.27 -8.83 13.33
N GLY A 114 9.82 -8.57 14.51
CA GLY A 114 10.27 -9.61 15.44
C GLY A 114 9.13 -10.52 15.89
N MET A 115 7.98 -9.94 16.27
CA MET A 115 6.79 -10.70 16.66
C MET A 115 6.25 -11.55 15.50
N GLN A 116 6.16 -10.98 14.29
CA GLN A 116 5.70 -11.70 13.10
C GLN A 116 6.69 -12.79 12.69
N ALA A 117 7.99 -12.50 12.73
CA ALA A 117 9.04 -13.45 12.39
C ALA A 117 9.08 -14.64 13.35
N GLN A 118 8.81 -14.42 14.64
CA GLN A 118 8.71 -15.50 15.62
C GLN A 118 7.52 -16.42 15.29
N GLY A 119 6.36 -15.85 14.96
CA GLY A 119 5.20 -16.62 14.51
C GLY A 119 5.49 -17.45 13.26
N VAL A 120 6.14 -16.85 12.26
CA VAL A 120 6.56 -17.55 11.03
C VAL A 120 7.57 -18.65 11.33
N GLY A 121 8.59 -18.39 12.14
CA GLY A 121 9.61 -19.36 12.51
C GLY A 121 9.04 -20.56 13.25
N LEU A 122 8.13 -20.34 14.22
CA LEU A 122 7.44 -21.41 14.93
C LEU A 122 6.51 -22.22 14.02
N ALA A 123 5.80 -21.56 13.11
CA ALA A 123 4.91 -22.22 12.15
C ALA A 123 5.68 -23.08 11.12
N ILE A 124 6.89 -22.67 10.73
CA ILE A 124 7.75 -23.48 9.86
C ILE A 124 8.37 -24.63 10.65
N ALA A 125 8.85 -24.37 11.88
CA ALA A 125 9.42 -25.38 12.75
C ALA A 125 8.42 -26.52 13.07
N SER A 126 7.12 -26.22 13.17
CA SER A 126 6.11 -27.25 13.39
C SER A 126 5.86 -28.16 12.18
N LEU A 127 6.32 -27.79 10.99
CA LEU A 127 6.17 -28.59 9.76
C LEU A 127 7.35 -29.55 9.53
N GLY A 128 8.50 -29.35 10.19
CA GLY A 128 9.72 -30.14 9.99
C GLY A 128 10.28 -30.68 11.30
N SER A 129 10.50 -31.99 11.40
CA SER A 129 10.96 -32.64 12.63
C SER A 129 12.47 -32.47 12.92
N ASP A 130 13.24 -31.80 12.06
CA ASP A 130 14.71 -31.73 12.15
C ASP A 130 15.29 -30.31 11.97
N LEU A 131 14.47 -29.28 12.20
CA LEU A 131 14.91 -27.89 12.19
C LEU A 131 15.43 -27.57 13.60
N GLY A 132 16.71 -27.87 13.87
CA GLY A 132 17.30 -27.77 15.23
C GLY A 132 17.01 -26.47 15.98
N ASP A 133 17.21 -26.46 17.30
CA ASP A 133 16.73 -25.41 18.24
C ASP A 133 17.10 -23.96 17.87
N LEU A 134 18.16 -23.75 17.09
CA LEU A 134 18.60 -22.44 16.62
C LEU A 134 17.85 -21.91 15.39
N PHE A 135 16.99 -22.73 14.76
CA PHE A 135 16.28 -22.34 13.55
C PHE A 135 15.37 -21.13 13.74
N VAL A 136 14.57 -21.11 14.81
CA VAL A 136 13.64 -20.00 15.11
C VAL A 136 14.40 -18.68 15.37
N PRO A 137 15.40 -18.60 16.27
CA PRO A 137 16.10 -17.34 16.50
C PRO A 137 16.87 -16.85 15.27
N VAL A 138 17.45 -17.75 14.47
CA VAL A 138 18.10 -17.37 13.20
C VAL A 138 17.07 -16.84 12.20
N THR A 139 15.91 -17.49 12.07
CA THR A 139 14.79 -17.01 11.24
C THR A 139 14.35 -15.60 11.66
N VAL A 140 14.20 -15.36 12.98
CA VAL A 140 13.85 -14.04 13.51
C VAL A 140 14.89 -12.99 13.12
N LEU A 141 16.18 -13.27 13.31
CA LEU A 141 17.27 -12.37 12.95
C LEU A 141 17.28 -12.04 11.46
N CYS A 142 17.08 -13.04 10.59
CA CYS A 142 17.03 -12.84 9.14
C CYS A 142 15.85 -11.95 8.74
N LEU A 143 14.63 -12.24 9.21
CA LEU A 143 13.43 -11.48 8.83
C LEU A 143 13.42 -10.05 9.39
N VAL A 144 13.91 -9.86 10.61
CA VAL A 144 14.10 -8.52 11.19
C VAL A 144 15.19 -7.77 10.44
N GLY A 145 16.30 -8.42 10.09
CA GLY A 145 17.37 -7.84 9.26
C GLY A 145 16.88 -7.42 7.87
N GLY A 146 16.05 -8.25 7.23
CA GLY A 146 15.37 -7.92 5.98
C GLY A 146 14.49 -6.67 6.11
N THR A 147 13.69 -6.60 7.18
CA THR A 147 12.86 -5.41 7.47
C THR A 147 13.71 -4.17 7.72
N ALA A 148 14.82 -4.28 8.46
CA ALA A 148 15.76 -3.19 8.70
C ALA A 148 16.37 -2.65 7.40
N LEU A 149 16.69 -3.55 6.45
CA LEU A 149 17.17 -3.17 5.11
C LEU A 149 16.11 -2.35 4.35
N LEU A 150 14.84 -2.75 4.39
CA LEU A 150 13.74 -2.00 3.78
C LEU A 150 13.56 -0.61 4.43
N LEU A 151 13.66 -0.52 5.75
CA LEU A 151 13.61 0.76 6.47
C LEU A 151 14.80 1.67 6.10
N GLY A 152 15.99 1.10 5.96
CA GLY A 152 17.17 1.80 5.46
C GLY A 152 16.97 2.38 4.06
N PHE A 153 16.30 1.64 3.18
CA PHE A 153 15.91 2.12 1.85
C PHE A 153 14.94 3.31 1.94
N ILE A 154 13.90 3.21 2.78
CA ILE A 154 12.92 4.29 2.96
C ILE A 154 13.60 5.59 3.42
N ASN A 155 14.47 5.49 4.43
CA ASN A 155 15.16 6.66 5.00
C ASN A 155 16.11 7.33 3.98
N ARG A 156 16.82 6.53 3.17
CA ARG A 156 17.71 7.05 2.13
C ARG A 156 16.93 7.81 1.03
N GLN A 157 15.70 7.39 0.75
CA GLN A 157 14.85 7.99 -0.28
C GLN A 157 13.97 9.14 0.23
N ALA A 158 13.79 9.32 1.55
CA ALA A 158 13.01 10.41 2.14
C ALA A 158 13.51 11.83 1.74
N ARG A 159 14.76 11.93 1.26
CA ARG A 159 15.35 13.16 0.70
C ARG A 159 14.86 13.51 -0.72
N ARG A 160 14.04 12.67 -1.37
CA ARG A 160 13.52 12.87 -2.73
C ARG A 160 12.06 13.36 -2.71
N ARG A 161 11.58 13.88 -3.86
CA ARG A 161 10.19 14.38 -4.03
C ARG A 161 9.10 13.38 -3.66
N ILE A 162 9.38 12.07 -3.77
CA ILE A 162 8.47 10.97 -3.42
C ILE A 162 9.04 10.30 -2.18
N ASP A 163 8.24 10.16 -1.14
CA ASP A 163 8.68 9.48 0.09
C ASP A 163 9.05 8.04 -0.23
N GLY A 164 10.17 7.57 0.35
CA GLY A 164 10.70 6.23 0.11
C GLY A 164 9.70 5.10 0.40
N LEU A 165 8.76 5.35 1.31
CA LEU A 165 7.67 4.44 1.64
C LEU A 165 6.80 4.16 0.41
N TRP A 166 6.36 5.19 -0.32
CA TRP A 166 5.48 5.01 -1.48
C TRP A 166 6.17 4.28 -2.63
N LEU A 167 7.46 4.59 -2.86
CA LEU A 167 8.27 3.88 -3.85
C LEU A 167 8.41 2.40 -3.48
N LEU A 168 8.64 2.09 -2.21
CA LEU A 168 8.76 0.71 -1.74
C LEU A 168 7.45 -0.07 -1.91
N LEU A 169 6.30 0.56 -1.60
CA LEU A 169 4.99 -0.06 -1.76
C LEU A 169 4.64 -0.29 -3.23
N ALA A 170 4.88 0.70 -4.09
CA ALA A 170 4.72 0.54 -5.53
C ALA A 170 5.61 -0.57 -6.09
N ALA A 171 6.88 -0.62 -5.68
CA ALA A 171 7.81 -1.67 -6.09
C ALA A 171 7.36 -3.07 -5.65
N SER A 172 6.83 -3.17 -4.43
CA SER A 172 6.34 -4.45 -3.89
C SER A 172 5.15 -4.99 -4.70
N PHE A 173 4.22 -4.12 -5.09
CA PHE A 173 3.10 -4.51 -5.95
C PHE A 173 3.56 -4.88 -7.37
N LEU A 174 4.45 -4.07 -7.96
CA LEU A 174 4.98 -4.32 -9.32
C LEU A 174 5.67 -5.67 -9.46
N LEU A 175 6.31 -6.18 -8.41
CA LEU A 175 6.97 -7.50 -8.44
C LEU A 175 5.98 -8.66 -8.49
N VAL A 176 4.81 -8.50 -7.88
CA VAL A 176 3.79 -9.56 -7.79
C VAL A 176 2.89 -9.57 -9.03
N LEU A 177 2.74 -8.42 -9.70
CA LEU A 177 1.82 -8.26 -10.82
C LEU A 177 2.08 -9.25 -11.99
N PRO A 178 3.32 -9.48 -12.47
CA PRO A 178 3.55 -10.40 -13.59
C PRO A 178 3.13 -11.84 -13.28
N GLN A 179 3.36 -12.30 -12.04
CA GLN A 179 2.96 -13.63 -11.61
C GLN A 179 1.44 -13.77 -11.53
N LYS A 180 0.74 -12.74 -11.04
CA LYS A 180 -0.74 -12.75 -11.06
C LYS A 180 -1.27 -12.78 -12.49
N MET A 181 -0.66 -12.01 -13.39
CA MET A 181 -1.04 -12.00 -14.81
C MET A 181 -0.75 -13.34 -15.50
N SER A 182 0.36 -14.03 -15.19
CA SER A 182 0.66 -15.33 -15.79
C SER A 182 -0.37 -16.38 -15.39
N VAL A 183 -0.82 -16.40 -14.14
CA VAL A 183 -1.90 -17.32 -13.69
C VAL A 183 -3.19 -17.06 -14.47
N TYR A 184 -3.59 -15.81 -14.67
CA TYR A 184 -4.77 -15.50 -15.50
C TYR A 184 -4.60 -15.95 -16.96
N LEU A 185 -3.41 -15.79 -17.54
CA LEU A 185 -3.14 -16.23 -18.90
C LEU A 185 -3.17 -17.76 -19.02
N GLU A 186 -2.61 -18.48 -18.05
CA GLU A 186 -2.65 -19.95 -18.01
C GLU A 186 -4.07 -20.47 -17.88
N LEU A 187 -4.90 -19.86 -17.03
CA LEU A 187 -6.31 -20.20 -16.89
C LEU A 187 -7.13 -19.89 -18.15
N MET A 188 -6.77 -18.85 -18.88
CA MET A 188 -7.38 -18.54 -20.17
C MET A 188 -6.96 -19.57 -21.23
N LEU A 189 -5.69 -19.96 -21.27
CA LEU A 189 -5.16 -20.95 -22.20
C LEU A 189 -5.70 -22.36 -21.94
N SER A 190 -5.97 -22.72 -20.67
CA SER A 190 -6.57 -24.00 -20.32
C SER A 190 -8.08 -24.07 -20.59
N GLY A 191 -8.71 -22.96 -20.99
CA GLY A 191 -10.15 -22.87 -21.17
C GLY A 191 -10.95 -22.81 -19.86
N ALA A 192 -10.28 -22.77 -18.71
CA ALA A 192 -10.92 -22.60 -17.41
C ALA A 192 -11.52 -21.20 -17.24
N PHE A 193 -10.99 -20.21 -17.96
CA PHE A 193 -11.48 -18.83 -17.97
C PHE A 193 -12.08 -18.45 -19.33
N THR A 194 -13.33 -18.01 -19.33
CA THR A 194 -13.94 -17.42 -20.53
C THR A 194 -13.44 -15.99 -20.74
N LEU A 195 -13.43 -15.52 -22.00
CA LEU A 195 -13.11 -14.13 -22.32
C LEU A 195 -14.05 -13.14 -21.61
N GLN A 196 -15.31 -13.53 -21.39
CA GLN A 196 -16.28 -12.73 -20.65
C GLN A 196 -15.87 -12.56 -19.18
N THR A 197 -15.43 -13.63 -18.52
CA THR A 197 -14.93 -13.58 -17.13
C THR A 197 -13.70 -12.68 -17.03
N LEU A 198 -12.78 -12.78 -18.01
CA LEU A 198 -11.60 -11.91 -18.08
C LEU A 198 -11.99 -10.44 -18.26
N ALA A 199 -12.95 -10.14 -19.15
CA ALA A 199 -13.42 -8.79 -19.36
C ALA A 199 -14.07 -8.20 -18.09
N ILE A 200 -14.87 -9.00 -17.38
CA ILE A 200 -15.47 -8.63 -16.09
C ILE A 200 -14.37 -8.40 -15.03
N ALA A 201 -13.27 -9.16 -15.05
CA ALA A 201 -12.14 -8.99 -14.14
C ALA A 201 -11.30 -7.74 -14.45
N LEU A 202 -11.07 -7.44 -15.73
CA LEU A 202 -10.23 -6.32 -16.18
C LEU A 202 -10.96 -4.98 -16.15
N ALA A 203 -12.26 -4.93 -16.40
CA ALA A 203 -13.06 -3.71 -16.36
C ALA A 203 -12.88 -2.90 -15.05
N PRO A 204 -13.01 -3.49 -13.85
CA PRO A 204 -12.78 -2.78 -12.59
C PRO A 204 -11.33 -2.32 -12.43
N LEU A 205 -10.35 -3.09 -12.91
CA LEU A 205 -8.93 -2.72 -12.86
C LEU A 205 -8.66 -1.46 -13.71
N VAL A 206 -9.14 -1.46 -14.95
CA VAL A 206 -9.02 -0.33 -15.87
C VAL A 206 -9.73 0.89 -15.29
N LEU A 207 -10.93 0.71 -14.74
CA LEU A 207 -11.67 1.78 -14.08
C LEU A 207 -10.90 2.35 -12.88
N ALA A 208 -10.32 1.51 -12.02
CA ALA A 208 -9.53 1.94 -10.87
C ALA A 208 -8.30 2.75 -11.29
N VAL A 209 -7.59 2.31 -12.34
CA VAL A 209 -6.45 3.04 -12.91
C VAL A 209 -6.91 4.39 -13.47
N ALA A 210 -7.96 4.40 -14.29
CA ALA A 210 -8.48 5.62 -14.91
C ALA A 210 -8.92 6.66 -13.87
N LEU A 211 -9.64 6.23 -12.84
CA LEU A 211 -10.07 7.08 -11.74
C LEU A 211 -8.88 7.60 -10.94
N THR A 212 -7.91 6.73 -10.62
CA THR A 212 -6.68 7.14 -9.93
C THR A 212 -5.94 8.21 -10.74
N VAL A 213 -5.81 8.02 -12.05
CA VAL A 213 -5.17 8.97 -12.96
C VAL A 213 -5.91 10.30 -12.95
N PHE A 214 -7.23 10.26 -13.09
CA PHE A 214 -8.08 11.44 -13.06
C PHE A 214 -7.93 12.22 -11.74
N THR A 215 -7.98 11.52 -10.60
CA THR A 215 -7.87 12.16 -9.28
C THR A 215 -6.48 12.71 -9.01
N VAL A 216 -5.41 12.02 -9.39
CA VAL A 216 -4.05 12.55 -9.26
C VAL A 216 -3.89 13.84 -10.08
N ARG A 217 -4.45 13.90 -11.29
CA ARG A 217 -4.42 15.13 -12.13
C ARG A 217 -5.25 16.26 -11.51
N ALA A 218 -6.47 15.96 -11.06
CA ALA A 218 -7.34 16.94 -10.43
C ALA A 218 -6.71 17.50 -9.14
N LEU A 219 -6.07 16.66 -8.33
CA LEU A 219 -5.35 17.10 -7.14
C LEU A 219 -4.13 17.95 -7.49
N ALA A 220 -3.33 17.53 -8.48
CA ALA A 220 -2.14 18.27 -8.87
C ALA A 220 -2.44 19.64 -9.51
N GLY A 221 -3.59 19.79 -10.17
CA GLY A 221 -4.07 21.09 -10.66
C GLY A 221 -4.46 22.07 -9.54
N ASN A 222 -4.96 21.55 -8.41
CA ASN A 222 -5.44 22.37 -7.29
C ASN A 222 -4.37 22.62 -6.21
N ILE A 223 -3.39 21.74 -6.04
CA ILE A 223 -2.37 21.81 -4.97
C ILE A 223 -1.02 22.36 -5.49
N ALA A 224 -1.05 23.19 -6.54
CA ALA A 224 0.13 23.61 -7.29
C ALA A 224 1.25 24.27 -6.46
N ALA A 225 0.99 24.70 -5.23
CA ALA A 225 1.95 25.37 -4.36
C ALA A 225 2.72 24.47 -3.36
N ASN A 226 2.20 23.29 -2.96
CA ASN A 226 2.81 22.48 -1.88
C ASN A 226 3.67 21.30 -2.35
N GLY A 227 3.94 21.22 -3.64
CA GLY A 227 4.72 20.14 -4.23
C GLY A 227 3.97 18.80 -4.31
N VAL A 228 4.64 17.82 -4.90
CA VAL A 228 4.02 16.56 -5.38
C VAL A 228 3.66 15.57 -4.25
N ARG A 229 3.95 15.91 -2.98
CA ARG A 229 3.72 15.03 -1.82
C ARG A 229 2.27 15.04 -1.32
N ALA A 230 1.64 16.23 -1.31
CA ALA A 230 0.25 16.41 -0.87
C ALA A 230 -0.79 15.54 -1.62
N PRO A 231 -0.75 15.37 -2.96
CA PRO A 231 -1.72 14.53 -3.67
C PRO A 231 -1.60 13.05 -3.30
N LEU A 232 -0.39 12.53 -3.08
CA LEU A 232 -0.18 11.13 -2.69
C LEU A 232 -0.70 10.86 -1.28
N GLN A 233 -0.44 11.78 -0.35
CA GLN A 233 -0.88 11.63 1.03
C GLN A 233 -2.41 11.64 1.14
N LEU A 234 -3.10 12.58 0.48
CA LEU A 234 -4.55 12.66 0.53
C LEU A 234 -5.24 11.46 -0.16
N LEU A 235 -4.64 10.92 -1.22
CA LEU A 235 -5.20 9.79 -1.94
C LEU A 235 -4.95 8.46 -1.22
N ILE A 236 -3.73 8.19 -0.78
CA ILE A 236 -3.34 6.84 -0.34
C ILE A 236 -3.61 6.62 1.14
N TRP A 237 -3.23 7.57 2.00
CA TRP A 237 -3.28 7.35 3.45
C TRP A 237 -4.69 7.04 3.96
N PRO A 238 -5.76 7.79 3.60
CA PRO A 238 -7.09 7.49 4.11
C PRO A 238 -7.57 6.07 3.80
N MET A 239 -7.24 5.53 2.61
CA MET A 239 -7.55 4.14 2.25
C MET A 239 -6.74 3.13 3.07
N LEU A 240 -5.46 3.42 3.31
CA LEU A 240 -4.58 2.54 4.08
C LEU A 240 -4.96 2.52 5.56
N LEU A 241 -5.27 3.68 6.13
CA LEU A 241 -5.69 3.81 7.53
C LEU A 241 -7.06 3.20 7.78
N SER A 242 -8.02 3.38 6.87
CA SER A 242 -9.34 2.76 6.99
C SER A 242 -9.22 1.23 7.00
N GLN A 243 -8.41 0.66 6.10
CA GLN A 243 -8.12 -0.78 6.07
C GLN A 243 -7.45 -1.27 7.35
N LEU A 244 -6.47 -0.52 7.86
CA LEU A 244 -5.76 -0.88 9.09
C LEU A 244 -6.71 -0.88 10.31
N VAL A 245 -7.55 0.14 10.45
CA VAL A 245 -8.57 0.20 11.51
C VAL A 245 -9.60 -0.92 11.36
N LEU A 246 -10.05 -1.19 10.13
CA LEU A 246 -11.03 -2.23 9.84
C LEU A 246 -10.52 -3.63 10.23
N ARG A 247 -9.22 -3.90 10.07
CA ARG A 247 -8.58 -5.16 10.52
C ARG A 247 -8.66 -5.37 12.03
N TYR A 248 -8.79 -4.32 12.83
CA TYR A 248 -8.96 -4.43 14.29
C TYR A 248 -10.42 -4.44 14.71
N ILE A 249 -11.25 -3.61 14.06
CA ILE A 249 -12.68 -3.55 14.34
C ILE A 249 -13.35 -4.88 14.00
N PHE A 250 -12.96 -5.52 12.89
CA PHE A 250 -13.61 -6.74 12.42
C PHE A 250 -13.52 -7.91 13.42
N PRO A 251 -12.32 -8.33 13.89
CA PRO A 251 -12.24 -9.34 14.94
C PRO A 251 -12.94 -8.95 16.25
N LEU A 252 -12.93 -7.66 16.61
CA LEU A 252 -13.61 -7.18 17.81
C LEU A 252 -15.14 -7.35 17.68
N LEU A 253 -15.70 -7.02 16.51
CA LEU A 253 -17.13 -7.19 16.25
C LEU A 253 -17.53 -8.66 16.25
N THR A 254 -16.75 -9.52 15.57
CA THR A 254 -17.04 -10.96 15.51
C THR A 254 -16.87 -11.65 16.86
N THR A 255 -15.93 -11.22 17.70
CA THR A 255 -15.76 -11.77 19.06
C THR A 255 -16.81 -11.26 20.04
N ALA A 256 -17.21 -9.98 19.92
CA ALA A 256 -18.18 -9.36 20.83
C ALA A 256 -19.62 -9.86 20.61
N SER A 257 -19.99 -10.26 19.39
CA SER A 257 -21.31 -10.81 19.11
C SER A 257 -21.21 -12.10 18.29
N PRO A 258 -21.54 -13.27 18.87
CA PRO A 258 -21.55 -14.53 18.15
C PRO A 258 -22.64 -14.56 17.07
N GLU A 259 -23.70 -13.75 17.16
CA GLU A 259 -24.68 -13.60 16.08
C GLU A 259 -24.10 -12.88 14.87
N VAL A 260 -23.35 -11.82 15.13
CA VAL A 260 -22.53 -11.11 14.15
C VAL A 260 -21.57 -12.13 13.52
N ALA A 261 -20.79 -12.89 14.30
CA ALA A 261 -19.91 -13.96 13.77
C ALA A 261 -20.63 -14.99 12.89
N ARG A 262 -21.83 -15.45 13.27
CA ARG A 262 -22.64 -16.38 12.46
C ARG A 262 -23.03 -15.79 11.10
N ILE A 263 -23.21 -14.48 11.01
CA ILE A 263 -23.42 -13.75 9.75
C ILE A 263 -22.09 -13.67 8.93
N PHE A 264 -20.92 -13.65 9.59
CA PHE A 264 -19.59 -13.51 8.94
C PHE A 264 -18.92 -14.82 8.49
N LEU A 265 -19.40 -15.99 8.90
CA LEU A 265 -18.74 -17.29 8.72
C LEU A 265 -19.10 -18.07 7.42
N PRO A 266 -19.77 -17.52 6.40
CA PRO A 266 -20.89 -18.22 5.79
C PRO A 266 -20.50 -19.43 4.92
N GLY A 267 -21.32 -20.48 5.00
CA GLY A 267 -21.50 -21.45 3.92
C GLY A 267 -22.21 -20.86 2.69
N SER A 268 -22.70 -19.62 2.75
CA SER A 268 -23.15 -18.84 1.60
C SER A 268 -22.07 -17.84 1.17
N LEU A 269 -21.37 -18.17 0.09
CA LEU A 269 -20.29 -17.42 -0.57
C LEU A 269 -20.64 -15.98 -1.02
N PHE A 270 -21.85 -15.48 -0.74
CA PHE A 270 -22.37 -14.24 -1.30
C PHE A 270 -22.77 -13.23 -0.21
N GLY A 271 -21.97 -12.17 -0.07
CA GLY A 271 -22.49 -10.82 0.19
C GLY A 271 -22.32 -10.24 1.59
N ALA A 272 -22.51 -10.98 2.69
CA ALA A 272 -22.60 -10.34 4.01
C ALA A 272 -21.27 -9.74 4.49
N THR A 273 -20.17 -10.50 4.42
CA THR A 273 -18.86 -10.03 4.88
C THR A 273 -18.33 -8.87 4.04
N SER A 274 -18.40 -8.96 2.71
CA SER A 274 -17.95 -7.90 1.81
C SER A 274 -18.82 -6.63 1.92
N LEU A 275 -20.15 -6.78 2.03
CA LEU A 275 -21.07 -5.66 2.21
C LEU A 275 -20.86 -4.96 3.56
N ILE A 276 -20.62 -5.71 4.65
CA ILE A 276 -20.35 -5.09 5.95
C ILE A 276 -18.99 -4.40 5.95
N LEU A 277 -17.95 -5.01 5.39
CA LEU A 277 -16.65 -4.35 5.21
C LEU A 277 -16.81 -3.06 4.38
N ALA A 278 -17.61 -3.11 3.30
CA ALA A 278 -18.00 -1.94 2.52
C ALA A 278 -18.68 -0.86 3.38
N VAL A 279 -19.73 -1.22 4.12
CA VAL A 279 -20.48 -0.30 4.99
C VAL A 279 -19.61 0.31 6.09
N CYS A 280 -18.72 -0.46 6.71
CA CYS A 280 -17.79 0.03 7.72
C CYS A 280 -16.65 0.87 7.12
N SER A 281 -16.22 0.56 5.89
CA SER A 281 -15.12 1.28 5.25
C SER A 281 -15.51 2.68 4.78
N VAL A 282 -16.76 2.88 4.32
CA VAL A 282 -17.29 4.17 3.85
C VAL A 282 -17.13 5.31 4.87
N PRO A 283 -17.61 5.19 6.13
CA PRO A 283 -17.45 6.25 7.12
C PRO A 283 -15.99 6.44 7.52
N LEU A 284 -15.19 5.37 7.60
CA LEU A 284 -13.76 5.47 7.93
C LEU A 284 -12.97 6.21 6.86
N VAL A 285 -13.16 5.85 5.58
CA VAL A 285 -12.53 6.54 4.44
C VAL A 285 -12.93 8.01 4.43
N THR A 286 -14.23 8.29 4.55
CA THR A 286 -14.75 9.66 4.59
C THR A 286 -14.12 10.46 5.73
N LEU A 287 -14.10 9.89 6.94
CA LEU A 287 -13.53 10.51 8.12
C LEU A 287 -12.04 10.82 7.95
N PHE A 288 -11.23 9.82 7.56
CA PHE A 288 -9.80 10.02 7.38
C PHE A 288 -9.50 11.04 6.26
N THR A 289 -10.23 11.00 5.15
CA THR A 289 -10.03 11.95 4.05
C THR A 289 -10.38 13.38 4.46
N LEU A 290 -11.45 13.57 5.23
CA LEU A 290 -11.79 14.89 5.78
C LEU A 290 -10.75 15.39 6.79
N ILE A 291 -10.24 14.50 7.66
CA ILE A 291 -9.16 14.83 8.60
C ILE A 291 -7.90 15.26 7.85
N TYR A 292 -7.49 14.50 6.83
CA TYR A 292 -6.32 14.81 6.01
C TYR A 292 -6.48 16.09 5.20
N ALA A 293 -7.63 16.30 4.57
CA ALA A 293 -7.92 17.51 3.83
C ALA A 293 -7.85 18.75 4.74
N ARG A 294 -8.32 18.62 5.99
CA ARG A 294 -8.23 19.66 7.01
C ARG A 294 -6.79 19.88 7.51
N ASP A 295 -6.02 18.81 7.70
CA ASP A 295 -4.62 18.91 8.13
C ASP A 295 -3.80 19.65 7.07
N LEU A 296 -3.96 19.24 5.81
CA LEU A 296 -3.36 19.91 4.64
C LEU A 296 -3.79 21.37 4.52
N SER A 297 -5.08 21.69 4.70
CA SER A 297 -5.56 23.07 4.62
C SER A 297 -5.08 23.95 5.78
N SER A 298 -4.88 23.38 6.96
CA SER A 298 -4.36 24.12 8.12
C SER A 298 -2.88 24.45 7.99
N ASN A 299 -2.08 23.55 7.42
CA ASN A 299 -0.66 23.82 7.15
C ASN A 299 -0.47 24.85 6.02
N THR A 300 -1.46 25.00 5.14
CA THR A 300 -1.42 26.03 4.09
C THR A 300 -1.79 27.42 4.55
N GLN A 301 -2.52 27.60 5.67
CA GLN A 301 -2.97 28.93 6.10
C GLN A 301 -1.82 29.91 6.40
N ASP A 302 -0.60 29.42 6.63
CA ASP A 302 0.61 30.24 6.79
C ASP A 302 1.26 30.66 5.44
N THR A 303 0.70 30.23 4.32
CA THR A 303 1.20 30.50 2.96
C THR A 303 0.03 30.94 2.08
N ASP A 304 0.22 31.87 1.13
CA ASP A 304 -0.83 32.37 0.21
C ASP A 304 -1.32 31.33 -0.82
N THR A 305 -1.49 30.08 -0.40
CA THR A 305 -1.78 28.94 -1.25
C THR A 305 -3.28 28.62 -1.23
N PRO A 306 -3.86 28.24 -2.39
CA PRO A 306 -5.29 28.03 -2.49
C PRO A 306 -5.75 26.84 -1.62
N VAL A 307 -6.82 27.08 -0.85
CA VAL A 307 -7.51 26.05 -0.07
C VAL A 307 -8.07 24.99 -1.03
N LEU A 308 -7.90 23.71 -0.69
CA LEU A 308 -8.47 22.58 -1.43
C LEU A 308 -9.98 22.78 -1.64
N SER A 309 -10.43 22.80 -2.89
CA SER A 309 -11.84 22.88 -3.22
C SER A 309 -12.62 21.69 -2.68
N SER A 310 -13.78 21.94 -2.05
CA SER A 310 -14.67 20.90 -1.53
C SER A 310 -15.08 19.88 -2.59
N ALA A 311 -15.19 20.30 -3.87
CA ALA A 311 -15.49 19.41 -4.98
C ALA A 311 -14.40 18.35 -5.21
N VAL A 312 -13.13 18.74 -5.04
CA VAL A 312 -11.99 17.83 -5.19
C VAL A 312 -11.96 16.83 -4.04
N ILE A 313 -12.22 17.28 -2.81
CA ILE A 313 -12.29 16.41 -1.62
C ILE A 313 -13.41 15.39 -1.79
N LEU A 314 -14.61 15.82 -2.19
CA LEU A 314 -15.74 14.93 -2.44
C LEU A 314 -15.40 13.89 -3.51
N MET A 315 -14.77 14.31 -4.60
CA MET A 315 -14.32 13.41 -5.67
C MET A 315 -13.31 12.38 -5.16
N VAL A 316 -12.35 12.77 -4.31
CA VAL A 316 -11.39 11.82 -3.68
C VAL A 316 -12.14 10.81 -2.82
N ILE A 317 -13.09 11.26 -1.98
CA ILE A 317 -13.89 10.39 -1.12
C ILE A 317 -14.66 9.37 -1.96
N VAL A 318 -15.37 9.82 -2.99
CA VAL A 318 -16.16 8.96 -3.88
C VAL A 318 -15.27 7.93 -4.57
N LEU A 319 -14.11 8.34 -5.08
CA LEU A 319 -13.16 7.40 -5.69
C LEU A 319 -12.68 6.37 -4.68
N GLN A 320 -12.23 6.81 -3.50
CA GLN A 320 -11.71 5.90 -2.49
C GLN A 320 -12.77 4.90 -2.04
N ILE A 321 -14.02 5.33 -1.89
CA ILE A 321 -15.15 4.43 -1.63
C ILE A 321 -15.34 3.47 -2.80
N LEU A 322 -15.37 3.96 -4.04
CA LEU A 322 -15.59 3.10 -5.20
C LEU A 322 -14.49 2.04 -5.35
N VAL A 323 -13.23 2.43 -5.13
CA VAL A 323 -12.09 1.50 -5.19
C VAL A 323 -12.11 0.53 -4.01
N LEU A 324 -12.29 1.02 -2.78
CA LEU A 324 -12.14 0.21 -1.58
C LEU A 324 -13.37 -0.67 -1.29
N SER A 325 -14.56 -0.12 -1.47
CA SER A 325 -15.83 -0.79 -1.19
C SER A 325 -16.39 -1.46 -2.45
N GLY A 326 -16.40 -0.74 -3.58
CA GLY A 326 -16.93 -1.25 -4.85
C GLY A 326 -16.13 -2.44 -5.37
N LEU A 327 -14.80 -2.33 -5.47
CA LEU A 327 -14.00 -3.44 -6.01
C LEU A 327 -14.02 -4.65 -5.07
N ASN A 328 -13.78 -4.47 -3.77
CA ASN A 328 -13.82 -5.57 -2.80
C ASN A 328 -15.18 -6.30 -2.76
N SER A 329 -16.28 -5.61 -3.08
CA SER A 329 -17.60 -6.24 -3.14
C SER A 329 -17.88 -6.95 -4.47
N LEU A 330 -17.33 -6.46 -5.58
CA LEU A 330 -17.58 -7.00 -6.93
C LEU A 330 -16.78 -8.26 -7.25
N LEU A 331 -15.60 -8.46 -6.64
CA LEU A 331 -14.71 -9.56 -7.03
C LEU A 331 -15.16 -10.93 -6.55
N PRO A 332 -15.69 -11.08 -5.32
CA PRO A 332 -16.26 -12.35 -4.90
C PRO A 332 -17.40 -12.77 -5.85
N LEU A 333 -18.15 -11.81 -6.41
CA LEU A 333 -19.20 -12.09 -7.39
C LEU A 333 -18.64 -12.61 -8.73
N ALA A 334 -17.40 -12.25 -9.06
CA ALA A 334 -16.74 -12.70 -10.29
C ALA A 334 -15.99 -14.04 -10.12
N ASN A 335 -16.00 -14.65 -8.92
CA ASN A 335 -15.29 -15.90 -8.61
C ASN A 335 -13.85 -15.92 -9.15
N LEU A 336 -13.12 -14.81 -8.97
CA LEU A 336 -11.78 -14.71 -9.51
C LEU A 336 -10.82 -15.60 -8.71
N PRO A 337 -10.00 -16.43 -9.38
CA PRO A 337 -9.09 -17.37 -8.73
C PRO A 337 -7.84 -16.71 -8.16
N VAL A 338 -7.64 -15.42 -8.43
CA VAL A 338 -6.49 -14.65 -7.97
C VAL A 338 -6.97 -13.38 -7.31
N ASP A 339 -6.55 -13.18 -6.06
CA ASP A 339 -6.79 -11.93 -5.35
C ASP A 339 -5.99 -10.80 -5.99
N LEU A 340 -6.68 -9.77 -6.46
CA LEU A 340 -6.06 -8.56 -6.98
C LEU A 340 -5.96 -7.52 -5.85
N ASP A 341 -4.78 -6.96 -5.65
CA ASP A 341 -4.52 -5.96 -4.60
C ASP A 341 -4.77 -4.54 -5.15
N TRP A 342 -6.00 -4.04 -4.98
CA TRP A 342 -6.43 -2.74 -5.47
C TRP A 342 -5.65 -1.57 -4.87
N LEU A 343 -5.29 -1.70 -3.59
CA LEU A 343 -4.54 -0.66 -2.91
C LEU A 343 -3.13 -0.57 -3.53
N GLY A 344 -2.49 -1.71 -3.77
CA GLY A 344 -1.23 -1.79 -4.50
C GLY A 344 -1.33 -1.18 -5.91
N LEU A 345 -2.44 -1.42 -6.63
CA LEU A 345 -2.69 -0.84 -7.95
C LEU A 345 -2.80 0.69 -7.90
N VAL A 346 -3.59 1.24 -6.96
CA VAL A 346 -3.73 2.69 -6.79
C VAL A 346 -2.39 3.32 -6.43
N ILE A 347 -1.68 2.76 -5.44
CA ILE A 347 -0.38 3.26 -4.99
C ILE A 347 0.59 3.29 -6.18
N THR A 348 0.69 2.19 -6.91
CA THR A 348 1.60 2.06 -8.06
C THR A 348 1.27 3.07 -9.15
N THR A 349 -0.01 3.19 -9.51
CA THR A 349 -0.47 4.14 -10.53
C THR A 349 -0.15 5.58 -10.11
N ALA A 350 -0.48 5.95 -8.88
CA ALA A 350 -0.24 7.29 -8.36
C ALA A 350 1.26 7.62 -8.29
N VAL A 351 2.09 6.69 -7.80
CA VAL A 351 3.54 6.84 -7.72
C VAL A 351 4.16 6.96 -9.11
N LEU A 352 3.74 6.14 -10.08
CA LEU A 352 4.24 6.21 -11.46
C LEU A 352 3.86 7.53 -12.14
N MET A 353 2.63 8.02 -11.94
CA MET A 353 2.22 9.32 -12.46
C MET A 353 3.03 10.48 -11.90
N VAL A 354 3.33 10.42 -10.61
CA VAL A 354 4.15 11.40 -9.92
C VAL A 354 5.62 11.32 -10.38
N ALA A 355 6.18 10.12 -10.45
CA ALA A 355 7.58 9.89 -10.84
C ALA A 355 7.87 10.25 -12.29
N SER A 356 6.94 9.94 -13.21
CA SER A 356 7.02 10.31 -14.63
C SER A 356 6.81 11.81 -14.88
N GLY A 357 6.30 12.55 -13.87
CA GLY A 357 5.91 13.94 -14.03
C GLY A 357 4.65 14.14 -14.87
N LEU A 358 3.86 13.08 -15.11
CA LEU A 358 2.54 13.17 -15.74
C LEU A 358 1.49 13.81 -14.82
N ALA A 359 1.78 13.88 -13.52
CA ALA A 359 0.94 14.56 -12.55
C ALA A 359 1.00 16.10 -12.67
N THR A 360 2.03 16.71 -13.27
CA THR A 360 2.11 18.17 -13.32
C THR A 360 1.14 18.74 -14.35
N SER A 361 0.20 19.58 -13.89
CA SER A 361 -0.62 20.42 -14.78
C SER A 361 0.31 21.29 -15.62
N ARG A 362 0.33 21.08 -16.94
CA ARG A 362 0.76 22.15 -17.84
C ARG A 362 -0.29 23.24 -17.66
N LYS A 363 0.12 24.42 -17.19
CA LYS A 363 -0.71 25.59 -17.34
C LYS A 363 -1.04 25.70 -18.83
N PRO A 364 -2.32 25.73 -19.22
CA PRO A 364 -2.70 25.96 -20.62
C PRO A 364 -2.20 27.32 -21.10
#